data_AF-A0A2L0F0U0-F1
#
_entry.id   AF-A0A2L0F0U0-F1
#
_cell.length_a   1.000
_cell.length_b   1.000
_cell.length_c   1.000
_cell.angle_alpha   90.00
_cell.angle_beta   90.00
_cell.angle_gamma   90.00
#
_symmetry.space_group_name_H-M   'P 1'
#
loop_
_entity.id
_entity.type
_entity.pdbx_description
1 polymer ?
#
loop_
_entity_poly.entity_id
_entity_poly.type
_entity_poly.pdbx_seq_one_letter_code
_entity_poly.pdbx_strand_id
1 'polypeptide(L)'
;MSAELHYDPRQARLIEVSAGRLLARVEALLPRSGAEATRWMRGIAPGGDLARYFMHPHAFPTLLLPWWLDRAIAGRADEGLQGELAYSSMSGYYFIRLIDDCMDLGQNTRLLPVLGVLHAEFQAAYQRLFPSGDRFWPEFTRLWAHTADAAVADADSSPITLERFTAVSAHKVAAARIPMLAVCRVHGLEALPAAWEQVFLLLSRFHQMHNDLLDWQRDLEHGAATFFLGEAERRRRPGEPVAAWVVREGFAAGMAMLRGALAEMRFLAAGTGSADLAAYVDARAQALAQMDDDVTRGLAALAAICAAQEDR
;
A
#
# COMPACT_ATOMS: atom_id res chain seq x y z
N MET A 1 5.06 21.33 -6.20
CA MET A 1 3.64 21.21 -5.78
C MET A 1 3.20 19.80 -6.13
N SER A 2 2.91 18.96 -5.15
CA SER A 2 2.49 17.58 -5.40
C SER A 2 1.15 17.60 -6.15
N ALA A 3 0.98 16.75 -7.17
CA ALA A 3 -0.30 16.56 -7.83
C ALA A 3 -1.30 16.09 -6.77
N GLU A 4 -2.18 16.98 -6.33
CA GLU A 4 -3.10 16.69 -5.23
C GLU A 4 -4.13 15.69 -5.72
N LEU A 5 -4.18 14.51 -5.10
CA LEU A 5 -5.20 13.53 -5.42
C LEU A 5 -6.55 14.07 -4.93
N HIS A 6 -7.42 14.44 -5.85
CA HIS A 6 -8.75 14.93 -5.51
C HIS A 6 -9.66 13.76 -5.12
N TYR A 7 -9.95 13.65 -3.82
CA TYR A 7 -10.96 12.72 -3.30
C TYR A 7 -12.36 13.23 -3.60
N ASP A 8 -13.29 12.32 -3.91
CA ASP A 8 -14.72 12.65 -3.88
C ASP A 8 -15.07 13.08 -2.45
N PRO A 9 -15.69 14.26 -2.23
CA PRO A 9 -16.01 14.75 -0.88
C PRO A 9 -16.86 13.77 -0.05
N ARG A 10 -17.70 12.96 -0.71
CA ARG A 10 -18.50 11.93 -0.03
C ARG A 10 -17.63 10.81 0.48
N GLN A 11 -16.67 10.37 -0.33
CA GLN A 11 -15.72 9.35 0.05
C GLN A 11 -14.81 9.84 1.19
N ALA A 12 -14.29 11.06 1.10
CA ALA A 12 -13.48 11.65 2.17
C ALA A 12 -14.22 11.65 3.51
N ARG A 13 -15.50 12.05 3.51
CA ARG A 13 -16.36 11.99 4.69
C ARG A 13 -16.53 10.56 5.21
N LEU A 14 -16.74 9.56 4.34
CA LEU A 14 -16.86 8.16 4.77
C LEU A 14 -15.57 7.65 5.42
N ILE A 15 -14.40 8.04 4.89
CA ILE A 15 -13.10 7.72 5.47
C ILE A 15 -12.96 8.34 6.87
N GLU A 16 -13.31 9.62 7.04
CA GLU A 16 -13.29 10.31 8.34
C GLU A 16 -14.21 9.63 9.36
N VAL A 17 -15.44 9.31 8.97
CA VAL A 17 -16.42 8.63 9.82
C VAL A 17 -15.92 7.24 10.21
N SER A 18 -15.38 6.47 9.26
CA SER A 18 -14.85 5.13 9.51
C SER A 18 -13.62 5.15 10.42
N ALA A 19 -12.73 6.13 10.27
CA ALA A 19 -11.58 6.31 11.15
C ALA A 19 -12.01 6.62 12.59
N GLY A 20 -12.98 7.53 12.77
CA GLY A 20 -13.55 7.82 14.08
C GLY A 20 -14.25 6.61 14.71
N ARG A 21 -15.02 5.87 13.90
CA ARG A 21 -15.69 4.63 14.32
C ARG A 21 -14.70 3.57 14.79
N LEU A 22 -13.58 3.38 14.08
CA LEU A 22 -12.55 2.41 14.45
C LEU A 22 -11.96 2.70 15.83
N LEU A 23 -11.52 3.94 16.06
CA LEU A 23 -10.95 4.33 17.35
C LEU A 23 -11.94 4.13 18.49
N ALA A 24 -13.19 4.58 18.31
CA ALA A 24 -14.25 4.43 19.30
C ALA A 24 -14.56 2.95 19.59
N ARG A 25 -14.59 2.09 18.57
CA ARG A 25 -14.83 0.64 18.73
C ARG A 25 -13.70 -0.04 19.49
N VAL A 26 -12.45 0.26 19.16
CA VAL A 26 -11.27 -0.29 19.83
C VAL A 26 -11.27 0.09 21.32
N GLU A 27 -11.54 1.36 21.65
CA GLU A 27 -11.62 1.81 23.05
C GLU A 27 -12.77 1.14 23.81
N ALA A 28 -13.95 1.02 23.19
CA ALA A 28 -15.11 0.42 23.81
C ALA A 28 -14.95 -1.09 24.07
N LEU A 29 -14.31 -1.82 23.16
CA LEU A 29 -14.14 -3.28 23.26
C LEU A 29 -12.96 -3.70 24.15
N LEU A 30 -12.01 -2.80 24.39
CA LEU A 30 -10.77 -3.10 25.12
C LEU A 30 -10.58 -2.18 26.33
N PRO A 31 -11.28 -2.41 27.46
CA PRO A 31 -11.22 -1.52 28.62
C PRO A 31 -9.82 -1.31 29.21
N ARG A 32 -8.89 -2.26 29.00
CA ARG A 32 -7.52 -2.19 29.53
C ARG A 32 -6.51 -1.66 28.51
N SER A 33 -6.59 -2.11 27.25
CA SER A 33 -5.60 -1.82 26.21
C SER A 33 -6.08 -0.84 25.14
N GLY A 34 -7.35 -0.43 25.16
CA GLY A 34 -7.96 0.41 24.13
C GLY A 34 -7.25 1.75 23.95
N ALA A 35 -6.94 2.46 25.04
CA ALA A 35 -6.23 3.73 24.97
C ALA A 35 -4.77 3.60 24.48
N GLU A 36 -4.11 2.47 24.75
CA GLU A 36 -2.76 2.20 24.23
C GLU A 36 -2.83 1.86 22.74
N ALA A 37 -3.79 1.03 22.34
CA ALA A 37 -4.04 0.68 20.95
C ALA A 37 -4.39 1.92 20.10
N THR A 38 -5.26 2.81 20.57
CA THR A 38 -5.60 4.03 19.83
C THR A 38 -4.44 5.01 19.75
N ARG A 39 -3.62 5.12 20.80
CA ARG A 39 -2.38 5.90 20.75
C ARG A 39 -1.41 5.35 19.71
N TRP A 40 -1.23 4.03 19.66
CA TRP A 40 -0.42 3.37 18.65
C TRP A 40 -0.94 3.63 17.23
N MET A 41 -2.25 3.44 16.99
CA MET A 41 -2.88 3.72 15.67
C MET A 41 -2.68 5.17 15.23
N ARG A 42 -2.83 6.13 16.16
CA ARG A 42 -2.57 7.55 15.90
C ARG A 42 -1.08 7.82 15.66
N GLY A 43 -0.18 7.14 16.36
CA GLY A 43 1.27 7.29 16.19
C GLY A 43 1.78 6.90 14.80
N ILE A 44 1.07 6.01 14.10
CA ILE A 44 1.37 5.64 12.71
C ILE A 44 1.00 6.77 11.74
N ALA A 45 -0.07 7.51 12.03
CA ALA A 45 -0.59 8.55 11.15
C ALA A 45 0.16 9.88 11.34
N PRO A 46 0.63 10.54 10.25
CA PRO A 46 1.21 11.88 10.34
C PRO A 46 0.27 12.86 11.05
N GLY A 47 0.73 13.43 12.17
CA GLY A 47 -0.08 14.36 12.98
C GLY A 47 -1.22 13.71 13.78
N GLY A 48 -1.30 12.38 13.85
CA GLY A 48 -2.31 11.68 14.64
C GLY A 48 -3.70 11.56 13.98
N ASP A 49 -3.79 11.90 12.69
CA ASP A 49 -5.02 11.86 11.91
C ASP A 49 -5.07 10.64 10.99
N LEU A 50 -5.82 9.63 11.42
CA LEU A 50 -5.99 8.37 10.70
C LEU A 50 -6.60 8.56 9.32
N ALA A 51 -7.59 9.44 9.19
CA ALA A 51 -8.26 9.65 7.90
C ALA A 51 -7.27 10.22 6.88
N ARG A 52 -6.47 11.19 7.31
CA ARG A 52 -5.41 11.78 6.48
C ARG A 52 -4.34 10.76 6.08
N TYR A 53 -4.01 9.78 6.92
CA TYR A 53 -3.10 8.70 6.55
C TYR A 53 -3.62 7.92 5.33
N PHE A 54 -4.87 7.47 5.37
CA PHE A 54 -5.47 6.74 4.24
C PHE A 54 -5.76 7.63 3.02
N MET A 55 -5.88 8.94 3.21
CA MET A 55 -6.04 9.90 2.11
C MET A 55 -4.72 10.39 1.52
N HIS A 56 -3.57 9.95 2.04
CA HIS A 56 -2.28 10.45 1.60
C HIS A 56 -2.02 10.12 0.11
N PRO A 57 -1.54 11.06 -0.73
CA PRO A 57 -1.32 10.82 -2.17
C PRO A 57 -0.33 9.69 -2.50
N HIS A 58 0.52 9.32 -1.53
CA HIS A 58 1.48 8.24 -1.64
C HIS A 58 1.06 6.93 -0.96
N ALA A 59 -0.07 6.90 -0.26
CA ALA A 59 -0.60 5.67 0.29
C ALA A 59 -1.08 4.73 -0.83
N PHE A 60 -1.03 3.42 -0.56
CA PHE A 60 -1.70 2.46 -1.42
C PHE A 60 -3.23 2.74 -1.40
N PRO A 61 -3.91 2.80 -2.55
CA PRO A 61 -5.28 3.31 -2.65
C PRO A 61 -6.33 2.28 -2.20
N THR A 62 -6.13 1.60 -1.07
CA THR A 62 -7.00 0.52 -0.56
C THR A 62 -8.46 0.94 -0.42
N LEU A 63 -8.72 2.19 -0.04
CA LEU A 63 -10.08 2.71 0.15
C LEU A 63 -10.68 3.31 -1.13
N LEU A 64 -9.86 3.56 -2.14
CA LEU A 64 -10.24 4.15 -3.42
C LEU A 64 -10.60 3.09 -4.46
N LEU A 65 -9.85 1.99 -4.50
CA LEU A 65 -10.09 0.88 -5.43
C LEU A 65 -11.53 0.32 -5.38
N PRO A 66 -12.10 -0.05 -4.21
CA PRO A 66 -13.49 -0.52 -4.16
C PRO A 66 -14.49 0.58 -4.54
N TRP A 67 -14.22 1.85 -4.23
CA TRP A 67 -15.08 2.98 -4.60
C TRP A 67 -15.11 3.19 -6.12
N TRP A 68 -13.95 3.20 -6.77
CA TRP A 68 -13.85 3.37 -8.22
C TRP A 68 -14.43 2.18 -8.98
N LEU A 69 -14.25 0.96 -8.46
CA LEU A 69 -14.84 -0.25 -9.02
C LEU A 69 -16.37 -0.21 -8.96
N ASP A 70 -16.92 0.18 -7.82
CA ASP A 70 -18.36 0.31 -7.61
C ASP A 70 -18.98 1.32 -8.60
N ARG A 71 -18.33 2.49 -8.75
CA ARG A 71 -18.71 3.48 -9.77
C ARG A 71 -18.61 2.95 -11.20
N ALA A 72 -17.57 2.18 -11.52
CA ALA A 72 -17.39 1.64 -12.85
C ALA A 72 -18.44 0.58 -13.20
N ILE A 73 -18.92 -0.20 -12.22
CA ILE A 73 -19.96 -1.22 -12.41
C ILE A 73 -21.35 -0.59 -12.45
N ALA A 74 -21.68 0.27 -11.48
CA ALA A 74 -23.05 0.74 -11.23
C ALA A 74 -23.31 2.20 -11.63
N GLY A 75 -22.29 2.90 -12.15
CA GLY A 75 -22.34 4.33 -12.49
C GLY A 75 -22.26 5.28 -11.29
N ARG A 76 -22.49 4.79 -10.07
CA ARG A 76 -22.34 5.52 -8.80
C ARG A 76 -21.88 4.57 -7.70
N ALA A 77 -21.18 5.11 -6.71
CA ALA A 77 -20.84 4.36 -5.50
C ALA A 77 -22.05 4.25 -4.56
N ASP A 78 -22.21 3.11 -3.90
CA ASP A 78 -23.14 2.93 -2.79
C ASP A 78 -22.46 3.37 -1.47
N GLU A 79 -22.84 4.54 -0.96
CA GLU A 79 -22.21 5.11 0.24
C GLU A 79 -22.34 4.21 1.50
N GLY A 80 -23.44 3.45 1.62
CA GLY A 80 -23.66 2.54 2.74
C GLY A 80 -22.69 1.37 2.69
N LEU A 81 -22.57 0.74 1.51
CA LEU A 81 -21.58 -0.31 1.27
C LEU A 81 -20.15 0.23 1.49
N GLN A 82 -19.83 1.36 0.88
CA GLN A 82 -18.47 1.92 0.91
C GLN A 82 -18.05 2.36 2.31
N GLY A 83 -18.98 2.85 3.14
CA GLY A 83 -18.70 3.12 4.56
C GLY A 83 -18.30 1.86 5.33
N GLU A 84 -19.02 0.75 5.13
CA GLU A 84 -18.70 -0.54 5.75
C GLU A 84 -17.37 -1.12 5.24
N LEU A 85 -17.11 -1.03 3.94
CA LEU A 85 -15.85 -1.47 3.34
C LEU A 85 -14.66 -0.61 3.80
N ALA A 86 -14.83 0.71 3.93
CA ALA A 86 -13.79 1.59 4.45
C ALA A 86 -13.46 1.24 5.91
N TYR A 87 -14.48 1.08 6.75
CA TYR A 87 -14.32 0.67 8.14
C TYR A 87 -13.56 -0.66 8.25
N SER A 88 -14.04 -1.68 7.53
CA SER A 88 -13.43 -3.00 7.49
C SER A 88 -11.97 -2.93 7.05
N SER A 89 -11.69 -2.26 5.93
CA SER A 89 -10.35 -2.16 5.36
C SER A 89 -9.36 -1.47 6.31
N MET A 90 -9.79 -0.46 7.06
CA MET A 90 -8.97 0.17 8.10
C MET A 90 -8.67 -0.81 9.24
N SER A 91 -9.66 -1.57 9.72
CA SER A 91 -9.43 -2.61 10.73
C SER A 91 -8.44 -3.67 10.25
N GLY A 92 -8.59 -4.14 9.00
CA GLY A 92 -7.68 -5.10 8.37
C GLY A 92 -6.27 -4.54 8.18
N TYR A 93 -6.15 -3.27 7.77
CA TYR A 93 -4.86 -2.58 7.66
C TYR A 93 -4.14 -2.54 9.00
N TYR A 94 -4.80 -2.11 10.08
CA TYR A 94 -4.15 -2.05 11.40
C TYR A 94 -3.86 -3.44 11.96
N PHE A 95 -4.65 -4.46 11.62
CA PHE A 95 -4.29 -5.83 11.95
C PHE A 95 -2.94 -6.22 11.34
N ILE A 96 -2.78 -6.01 10.02
CA ILE A 96 -1.55 -6.35 9.30
C ILE A 96 -0.39 -5.49 9.83
N ARG A 97 -0.59 -4.18 9.95
CA ARG A 97 0.44 -3.25 10.39
C ARG A 97 0.99 -3.56 11.78
N LEU A 98 0.16 -4.06 12.69
CA LEU A 98 0.61 -4.46 14.04
C LEU A 98 1.48 -5.73 13.98
N ILE A 99 1.16 -6.66 13.07
CA ILE A 99 2.00 -7.84 12.83
C ILE A 99 3.37 -7.38 12.29
N ASP A 100 3.37 -6.49 11.29
CA ASP A 100 4.60 -5.96 10.70
C ASP A 100 5.47 -5.23 11.75
N ASP A 101 4.87 -4.36 12.58
CA ASP A 101 5.59 -3.70 13.67
C ASP A 101 6.26 -4.70 14.65
N CYS A 102 5.60 -5.83 14.91
CA CYS A 102 6.14 -6.88 15.78
C CYS A 102 7.25 -7.66 15.09
N MET A 103 7.08 -8.01 13.81
CA MET A 103 8.01 -8.84 13.05
C MET A 103 9.27 -8.07 12.65
N ASP A 104 9.11 -6.85 12.12
CA ASP A 104 10.21 -6.07 11.54
C ASP A 104 10.98 -5.28 12.59
N LEU A 105 10.28 -4.75 13.60
CA LEU A 105 10.87 -3.82 14.57
C LEU A 105 10.99 -4.42 15.99
N GLY A 106 10.35 -5.57 16.26
CA GLY A 106 10.23 -6.11 17.61
C GLY A 106 9.43 -5.20 18.55
N GLN A 107 8.63 -4.28 18.01
CA GLN A 107 7.89 -3.26 18.76
C GLN A 107 6.44 -3.70 18.99
N ASN A 108 5.75 -3.03 19.91
CA ASN A 108 4.29 -3.16 20.12
C ASN A 108 3.79 -4.58 20.45
N THR A 109 4.66 -5.51 20.84
CA THR A 109 4.31 -6.91 21.16
C THR A 109 3.27 -7.06 22.27
N ARG A 110 3.17 -6.09 23.19
CA ARG A 110 2.12 -6.03 24.23
C ARG A 110 0.72 -5.82 23.66
N LEU A 111 0.61 -5.30 22.44
CA LEU A 111 -0.64 -5.09 21.74
C LEU A 111 -1.08 -6.30 20.90
N LEU A 112 -0.31 -7.40 20.83
CA LEU A 112 -0.71 -8.61 20.10
C LEU A 112 -2.15 -9.08 20.39
N PRO A 113 -2.68 -9.03 21.62
CA PRO A 113 -4.08 -9.40 21.87
C PRO A 113 -5.11 -8.52 21.12
N VAL A 114 -4.75 -7.29 20.73
CA VAL A 114 -5.61 -6.36 19.96
C VAL A 114 -5.91 -6.91 18.56
N LEU A 115 -5.04 -7.77 18.01
CA LEU A 115 -5.24 -8.43 16.72
C LEU A 115 -6.58 -9.17 16.66
N GLY A 116 -7.02 -9.82 17.74
CA GLY A 116 -8.30 -10.51 17.79
C GLY A 116 -9.49 -9.58 17.53
N VAL A 117 -9.45 -8.36 18.09
CA VAL A 117 -10.48 -7.34 17.87
C VAL A 117 -10.42 -6.77 16.47
N LEU A 118 -9.23 -6.41 15.98
CA LEU A 118 -9.07 -5.85 14.63
C LEU A 118 -9.51 -6.82 13.55
N HIS A 119 -9.17 -8.11 13.68
CA HIS A 119 -9.63 -9.14 12.75
C HIS A 119 -11.14 -9.35 12.82
N ALA A 120 -11.73 -9.39 14.02
CA ALA A 120 -13.17 -9.52 14.18
C ALA A 120 -13.92 -8.35 13.54
N GLU A 121 -13.46 -7.10 13.74
CA GLU A 121 -14.07 -5.92 13.12
C GLU A 121 -13.90 -5.89 11.60
N PHE A 122 -12.73 -6.32 11.09
CA PHE A 122 -12.50 -6.51 9.66
C PHE A 122 -13.51 -7.49 9.06
N GLN A 123 -13.66 -8.67 9.66
CA GLN A 123 -14.53 -9.73 9.15
C GLN A 123 -16.04 -9.40 9.31
N ALA A 124 -16.42 -8.70 10.39
CA ALA A 124 -17.82 -8.46 10.74
C ALA A 124 -18.59 -7.68 9.66
N ALA A 125 -17.93 -6.79 8.92
CA ALA A 125 -18.56 -6.09 7.80
C ALA A 125 -19.04 -7.07 6.72
N TYR A 126 -18.20 -8.04 6.35
CA TYR A 126 -18.54 -9.03 5.33
C TYR A 126 -19.58 -10.04 5.81
N GLN A 127 -19.62 -10.37 7.10
CA GLN A 127 -20.66 -11.23 7.69
C GLN A 127 -22.07 -10.63 7.59
N ARG A 128 -22.18 -9.30 7.54
CA ARG A 128 -23.46 -8.61 7.30
C ARG A 128 -23.87 -8.63 5.83
N LEU A 129 -22.89 -8.68 4.92
CA LEU A 129 -23.12 -8.64 3.47
C LEU A 129 -23.40 -10.03 2.89
N PHE A 130 -22.73 -11.06 3.41
CA PHE A 130 -22.71 -12.39 2.80
C PHE A 130 -23.11 -13.47 3.81
N PRO A 131 -24.08 -14.36 3.47
CA PRO A 131 -24.38 -15.52 4.30
C PRO A 131 -23.19 -16.48 4.36
N SER A 132 -23.16 -17.37 5.36
CA SER A 132 -22.04 -18.30 5.58
C SER A 132 -21.76 -19.26 4.42
N GLY A 133 -22.77 -19.56 3.59
CA GLY A 133 -22.63 -20.40 2.39
C GLY A 133 -22.19 -19.66 1.12
N ASP A 134 -21.94 -18.35 1.19
CA ASP A 134 -21.53 -17.57 0.03
C ASP A 134 -20.12 -17.94 -0.46
N ARG A 135 -19.91 -17.92 -1.78
CA ARG A 135 -18.59 -18.16 -2.41
C ARG A 135 -17.57 -17.06 -2.12
N PHE A 136 -17.97 -15.94 -1.51
CA PHE A 136 -17.08 -14.93 -0.97
C PHE A 136 -16.12 -15.50 0.08
N TRP A 137 -16.58 -16.40 0.97
CA TRP A 137 -15.78 -16.87 2.11
C TRP A 137 -14.54 -17.69 1.75
N PRO A 138 -14.59 -18.62 0.76
CA PRO A 138 -13.39 -19.26 0.25
C PRO A 138 -12.36 -18.26 -0.30
N GLU A 139 -12.79 -17.25 -1.06
CA GLU A 139 -11.89 -16.23 -1.61
C GLU A 139 -11.31 -15.32 -0.51
N PHE A 140 -12.13 -14.91 0.45
CA PHE A 140 -11.69 -14.17 1.64
C PHE A 140 -10.58 -14.94 2.36
N THR A 141 -10.83 -16.21 2.68
CA THR A 141 -9.89 -17.07 3.41
C THR A 141 -8.59 -17.22 2.63
N ARG A 142 -8.69 -17.49 1.31
CA ARG A 142 -7.52 -17.65 0.44
C ARG A 142 -6.66 -16.39 0.39
N LEU A 143 -7.26 -15.23 0.15
CA LEU A 143 -6.54 -13.96 0.06
C LEU A 143 -5.91 -13.58 1.40
N TRP A 144 -6.63 -13.77 2.50
CA TRP A 144 -6.12 -13.50 3.84
C TRP A 144 -4.95 -14.41 4.20
N ALA A 145 -5.06 -15.71 3.91
CA ALA A 145 -4.00 -16.68 4.11
C ALA A 145 -2.76 -16.36 3.26
N HIS A 146 -2.93 -15.96 2.00
CA HIS A 146 -1.82 -15.53 1.14
C HIS A 146 -1.08 -14.32 1.70
N THR A 147 -1.79 -13.34 2.27
CA THR A 147 -1.15 -12.19 2.91
C THR A 147 -0.34 -12.60 4.13
N ALA A 148 -0.88 -13.50 4.98
CA ALA A 148 -0.15 -14.01 6.13
C ALA A 148 1.11 -14.82 5.73
N ASP A 149 0.99 -15.71 4.73
CA ASP A 149 2.11 -16.51 4.23
C ASP A 149 3.19 -15.63 3.58
N ALA A 150 2.79 -14.60 2.83
CA ALA A 150 3.71 -13.63 2.25
C ALA A 150 4.48 -12.83 3.30
N ALA A 151 3.86 -12.46 4.43
CA ALA A 151 4.55 -11.77 5.52
C ALA A 151 5.63 -12.67 6.15
N VAL A 152 5.35 -13.96 6.33
CA VAL A 152 6.35 -14.93 6.81
C VAL A 152 7.49 -15.12 5.80
N ALA A 153 7.16 -15.25 4.51
CA ALA A 153 8.14 -15.42 3.44
C ALA A 153 9.02 -14.18 3.22
N ASP A 154 8.56 -13.00 3.63
CA ASP A 154 9.31 -11.74 3.54
C ASP A 154 10.29 -11.55 4.70
N ALA A 155 10.00 -12.12 5.87
CA ALA A 155 10.93 -12.13 7.00
C ALA A 155 12.19 -12.99 6.74
N ASP A 156 12.23 -13.75 5.64
CA ASP A 156 13.41 -14.47 5.20
C ASP A 156 14.44 -13.52 4.58
N SER A 157 15.63 -13.48 5.17
CA SER A 157 16.75 -12.60 4.82
C SER A 157 17.45 -12.91 3.48
N SER A 158 16.93 -13.86 2.71
CA SER A 158 17.50 -14.26 1.43
C SER A 158 17.39 -13.14 0.37
N PRO A 159 18.42 -12.87 -0.44
CA PRO A 159 18.37 -11.85 -1.49
C PRO A 159 17.18 -12.04 -2.43
N ILE A 160 16.35 -11.00 -2.59
CA ILE A 160 15.17 -11.04 -3.44
C ILE A 160 15.56 -10.88 -4.92
N THR A 161 15.17 -11.84 -5.75
CA THR A 161 15.25 -11.78 -7.23
C THR A 161 14.03 -11.07 -7.81
N LEU A 162 14.08 -10.65 -9.08
CA LEU A 162 12.91 -10.04 -9.74
C LEU A 162 11.70 -10.99 -9.78
N GLU A 163 11.95 -12.29 -9.97
CA GLU A 163 10.92 -13.33 -9.94
C GLU A 163 10.26 -13.42 -8.56
N ARG A 164 11.07 -13.54 -7.50
CA ARG A 164 10.58 -13.57 -6.11
C ARG A 164 9.86 -12.27 -5.75
N PHE A 165 10.40 -11.12 -6.13
CA PHE A 165 9.77 -9.81 -5.93
C PHE A 165 8.38 -9.76 -6.56
N THR A 166 8.25 -10.24 -7.80
CA THR A 166 6.98 -10.26 -8.53
C THR A 166 5.96 -11.17 -7.83
N ALA A 167 6.38 -12.34 -7.34
CA ALA A 167 5.51 -13.26 -6.63
C ALA A 167 5.09 -12.73 -5.24
N VAL A 168 6.04 -12.22 -4.44
CA VAL A 168 5.81 -11.80 -3.05
C VAL A 168 5.02 -10.50 -2.98
N SER A 169 5.37 -9.48 -3.78
CA SER A 169 4.69 -8.17 -3.73
C SER A 169 3.21 -8.25 -4.09
N ALA A 170 2.81 -9.17 -4.97
CA ALA A 170 1.42 -9.44 -5.29
C ALA A 170 0.64 -10.06 -4.10
N HIS A 171 1.31 -10.84 -3.25
CA HIS A 171 0.69 -11.52 -2.13
C HIS A 171 0.63 -10.68 -0.84
N LYS A 172 1.63 -9.83 -0.59
CA LYS A 172 1.67 -8.94 0.60
C LYS A 172 0.42 -8.09 0.74
N VAL A 173 -0.09 -7.55 -0.37
CA VAL A 173 -1.30 -6.72 -0.37
C VAL A 173 -2.53 -7.47 -0.85
N ALA A 174 -2.49 -8.80 -1.01
CA ALA A 174 -3.61 -9.59 -1.54
C ALA A 174 -4.93 -9.36 -0.79
N ALA A 175 -4.88 -9.15 0.53
CA ALA A 175 -6.04 -8.80 1.34
C ALA A 175 -6.75 -7.52 0.89
N ALA A 176 -6.08 -6.57 0.24
CA ALA A 176 -6.71 -5.35 -0.30
C ALA A 176 -7.67 -5.64 -1.47
N ARG A 177 -7.66 -6.85 -2.04
CA ARG A 177 -8.66 -7.30 -3.03
C ARG A 177 -9.99 -7.69 -2.41
N ILE A 178 -10.01 -8.03 -1.12
CA ILE A 178 -11.22 -8.49 -0.42
C ILE A 178 -12.38 -7.48 -0.55
N PRO A 179 -12.21 -6.17 -0.27
CA PRO A 179 -13.28 -5.20 -0.46
C PRO A 179 -13.69 -5.04 -1.94
N MET A 180 -12.77 -5.20 -2.90
CA MET A 180 -13.11 -5.17 -4.32
C MET A 180 -13.97 -6.37 -4.73
N LEU A 181 -13.66 -7.55 -4.22
CA LEU A 181 -14.49 -8.74 -4.42
C LEU A 181 -15.87 -8.60 -3.77
N ALA A 182 -15.95 -7.95 -2.60
CA ALA A 182 -17.23 -7.67 -1.97
C ALA A 182 -18.11 -6.77 -2.86
N VAL A 183 -17.54 -5.72 -3.47
CA VAL A 183 -18.24 -4.88 -4.46
C VAL A 183 -18.72 -5.72 -5.65
N CYS A 184 -17.85 -6.53 -6.25
CA CYS A 184 -18.23 -7.43 -7.35
C CYS A 184 -19.42 -8.32 -6.97
N ARG A 185 -19.37 -8.96 -5.79
CA ARG A 185 -20.40 -9.87 -5.31
C ARG A 185 -21.74 -9.18 -5.07
N VAL A 186 -21.74 -8.00 -4.46
CA VAL A 186 -22.97 -7.20 -4.25
C VAL A 186 -23.64 -6.86 -5.59
N HIS A 187 -22.86 -6.65 -6.64
CA HIS A 187 -23.35 -6.39 -8.00
C HIS A 187 -23.54 -7.65 -8.86
N GLY A 188 -23.48 -8.86 -8.27
CA GLY A 188 -23.74 -10.12 -8.97
C GLY A 188 -22.60 -10.64 -9.85
N LEU A 189 -21.39 -10.07 -9.76
CA LEU A 189 -20.19 -10.57 -10.43
C LEU A 189 -19.53 -11.66 -9.57
N GLU A 190 -19.15 -12.78 -10.18
CA GLU A 190 -18.52 -13.89 -9.46
C GLU A 190 -17.05 -13.63 -9.08
N ALA A 191 -16.36 -12.77 -9.84
CA ALA A 191 -14.95 -12.47 -9.69
C ALA A 191 -14.65 -11.03 -10.11
N LEU A 192 -13.45 -10.54 -9.74
CA LEU A 192 -12.96 -9.25 -10.20
C LEU A 192 -12.74 -9.26 -11.72
N PRO A 193 -13.18 -8.24 -12.47
CA PRO A 193 -12.91 -8.18 -13.90
C PRO A 193 -11.41 -8.22 -14.20
N ALA A 194 -11.02 -8.89 -15.28
CA ALA A 194 -9.61 -9.16 -15.57
C ALA A 194 -8.74 -7.89 -15.67
N ALA A 195 -9.26 -6.79 -16.21
CA ALA A 195 -8.53 -5.52 -16.27
C ALA A 195 -8.24 -4.95 -14.88
N TRP A 196 -9.22 -5.01 -13.96
CA TRP A 196 -9.06 -4.57 -12.58
C TRP A 196 -8.05 -5.43 -11.82
N GLU A 197 -8.09 -6.74 -12.05
CA GLU A 197 -7.12 -7.68 -11.47
C GLU A 197 -5.69 -7.34 -11.91
N GLN A 198 -5.46 -7.11 -13.21
CA GLN A 198 -4.14 -6.79 -13.74
C GLN A 198 -3.63 -5.43 -13.22
N VAL A 199 -4.50 -4.41 -13.16
CA VAL A 199 -4.13 -3.13 -12.56
C VAL A 199 -3.77 -3.30 -11.09
N PHE A 200 -4.55 -4.05 -10.32
CA PHE A 200 -4.27 -4.29 -8.91
C PHE A 200 -2.88 -4.91 -8.70
N LEU A 201 -2.56 -5.97 -9.45
CA LEU A 201 -1.27 -6.66 -9.34
C LEU A 201 -0.10 -5.73 -9.71
N LEU A 202 -0.24 -4.94 -10.77
CA LEU A 202 0.81 -4.03 -11.21
C LEU A 202 0.99 -2.85 -10.26
N LEU A 203 -0.12 -2.32 -9.71
CA LEU A 203 -0.09 -1.27 -8.70
C LEU A 203 0.58 -1.75 -7.41
N SER A 204 0.34 -3.00 -7.01
CA SER A 204 0.96 -3.63 -5.84
C SER A 204 2.48 -3.69 -5.99
N ARG A 205 2.94 -4.16 -7.15
CA ARG A 205 4.37 -4.20 -7.51
C ARG A 205 4.99 -2.81 -7.56
N PHE A 206 4.30 -1.86 -8.20
CA PHE A 206 4.75 -0.48 -8.29
C PHE A 206 4.89 0.15 -6.89
N HIS A 207 3.92 -0.04 -6.01
CA HIS A 207 3.96 0.51 -4.66
C HIS A 207 5.12 -0.07 -3.84
N GLN A 208 5.32 -1.40 -3.89
CA GLN A 208 6.46 -2.02 -3.21
C GLN A 208 7.79 -1.50 -3.76
N MET A 209 7.97 -1.48 -5.09
CA MET A 209 9.21 -0.97 -5.71
C MET A 209 9.46 0.50 -5.36
N HIS A 210 8.40 1.29 -5.29
CA HIS A 210 8.48 2.71 -4.94
C HIS A 210 8.95 2.89 -3.49
N ASN A 211 8.44 2.07 -2.56
CA ASN A 211 8.90 2.08 -1.17
C ASN A 211 10.36 1.60 -1.07
N ASP A 212 10.70 0.45 -1.67
CA ASP A 212 12.08 -0.07 -1.69
C ASP A 212 13.10 0.95 -2.24
N LEU A 213 12.71 1.73 -3.25
CA LEU A 213 13.56 2.76 -3.86
C LEU A 213 13.73 3.98 -2.96
N LEU A 214 12.67 4.45 -2.29
CA LEU A 214 12.73 5.69 -1.51
C LEU A 214 13.21 5.49 -0.08
N ASP A 215 12.96 4.31 0.47
CA ASP A 215 13.32 3.96 1.83
C ASP A 215 14.65 3.18 1.92
N TRP A 216 15.36 3.01 0.79
CA TRP A 216 16.57 2.19 0.67
C TRP A 216 17.62 2.42 1.78
N GLN A 217 17.80 3.67 2.23
CA GLN A 217 18.75 3.99 3.27
C GLN A 217 18.29 3.44 4.62
N ARG A 218 17.02 3.65 4.97
CA ARG A 218 16.42 3.11 6.19
C ARG A 218 16.44 1.58 6.15
N ASP A 219 16.11 0.99 5.02
CA ASP A 219 16.10 -0.46 4.84
C ASP A 219 17.51 -1.04 5.01
N LEU A 220 18.53 -0.36 4.50
CA LEU A 220 19.93 -0.73 4.68
C LEU A 220 20.36 -0.65 6.16
N GLU A 221 19.97 0.41 6.86
CA GLU A 221 20.29 0.61 8.28
C GLU A 221 19.65 -0.47 9.18
N HIS A 222 18.46 -0.97 8.82
CA HIS A 222 17.77 -2.04 9.54
C HIS A 222 18.11 -3.45 9.04
N GLY A 223 18.96 -3.58 8.01
CA GLY A 223 19.33 -4.88 7.44
C GLY A 223 18.18 -5.58 6.70
N ALA A 224 17.22 -4.84 6.18
CA ALA A 224 16.08 -5.39 5.44
C ALA A 224 16.53 -5.95 4.08
N ALA A 225 15.94 -7.09 3.68
CA ALA A 225 16.24 -7.76 2.42
C ALA A 225 15.28 -7.29 1.30
N THR A 226 15.37 -6.03 0.87
CA THR A 226 14.49 -5.50 -0.19
C THR A 226 14.98 -5.86 -1.59
N PHE A 227 14.10 -5.77 -2.59
CA PHE A 227 14.50 -6.04 -3.98
C PHE A 227 15.55 -5.05 -4.47
N PHE A 228 15.40 -3.77 -4.12
CA PHE A 228 16.35 -2.72 -4.52
C PHE A 228 17.75 -2.94 -3.92
N LEU A 229 17.84 -3.33 -2.65
CA LEU A 229 19.12 -3.68 -2.02
C LEU A 229 19.70 -4.99 -2.58
N GLY A 230 18.85 -5.94 -2.96
CA GLY A 230 19.28 -7.13 -3.70
C GLY A 230 19.91 -6.78 -5.05
N GLU A 231 19.36 -5.81 -5.79
CA GLU A 231 19.96 -5.29 -7.02
C GLU A 231 21.28 -4.56 -6.77
N ALA A 232 21.37 -3.80 -5.67
CA ALA A 232 22.61 -3.17 -5.26
C ALA A 232 23.73 -4.21 -5.07
N GLU A 233 23.45 -5.31 -4.36
CA GLU A 233 24.43 -6.36 -4.14
C GLU A 233 24.88 -7.05 -5.43
N ARG A 234 23.98 -7.19 -6.41
CA ARG A 234 24.29 -7.81 -7.71
C ARG A 234 25.09 -6.90 -8.63
N ARG A 235 24.90 -5.58 -8.54
CA ARG A 235 25.34 -4.63 -9.59
C ARG A 235 26.39 -3.62 -9.11
N ARG A 236 26.60 -3.48 -7.81
CA ARG A 236 27.69 -2.65 -7.29
C ARG A 236 29.04 -3.24 -7.66
N ARG A 237 30.04 -2.37 -7.86
CA ARG A 237 31.42 -2.78 -8.10
C ARG A 237 32.01 -3.36 -6.82
N PRO A 238 33.05 -4.22 -6.90
CA PRO A 238 33.76 -4.70 -5.71
C PRO A 238 34.24 -3.52 -4.84
N GLY A 239 33.85 -3.51 -3.56
CA GLY A 239 34.19 -2.44 -2.62
C GLY A 239 33.37 -1.15 -2.74
N GLU A 240 32.43 -1.06 -3.68
CA GLU A 240 31.54 0.11 -3.82
C GLU A 240 30.48 0.10 -2.69
N PRO A 241 30.34 1.18 -1.92
CA PRO A 241 29.23 1.32 -0.98
C PRO A 241 27.88 1.39 -1.71
N VAL A 242 26.81 0.89 -1.09
CA VAL A 242 25.45 0.92 -1.67
C VAL A 242 25.05 2.34 -2.11
N ALA A 243 25.32 3.34 -1.27
CA ALA A 243 25.03 4.75 -1.60
C ALA A 243 25.70 5.22 -2.89
N ALA A 244 26.95 4.80 -3.15
CA ALA A 244 27.66 5.15 -4.38
C ALA A 244 27.03 4.48 -5.60
N TRP A 245 26.60 3.22 -5.46
CA TRP A 245 25.84 2.52 -6.51
C TRP A 245 24.49 3.21 -6.81
N VAL A 246 23.74 3.61 -5.77
CA VAL A 246 22.46 4.32 -5.91
C VAL A 246 22.63 5.58 -6.75
N VAL A 247 23.65 6.39 -6.45
CA VAL A 247 23.97 7.61 -7.21
C VAL A 247 24.42 7.31 -8.64
N ARG A 248 25.28 6.29 -8.83
CA ARG A 248 25.85 5.95 -10.14
C ARG A 248 24.81 5.41 -11.12
N GLU A 249 23.95 4.50 -10.69
CA GLU A 249 22.96 3.88 -11.57
C GLU A 249 21.66 3.43 -10.89
N GLY A 250 21.70 3.13 -9.58
CA GLY A 250 20.57 2.49 -8.88
C GLY A 250 19.30 3.33 -8.93
N PHE A 251 19.37 4.62 -8.60
CA PHE A 251 18.21 5.51 -8.61
C PHE A 251 17.58 5.60 -10.00
N ALA A 252 18.39 5.85 -11.03
CA ALA A 252 17.93 5.95 -12.42
C ALA A 252 17.28 4.64 -12.91
N ALA A 253 17.87 3.49 -12.55
CA ALA A 253 17.31 2.17 -12.88
C ALA A 253 15.97 1.93 -12.16
N GLY A 254 15.87 2.26 -10.87
CA GLY A 254 14.62 2.15 -10.11
C GLY A 254 13.52 3.04 -10.67
N MET A 255 13.84 4.29 -11.01
CA MET A 255 12.91 5.21 -11.66
C MET A 255 12.44 4.71 -13.02
N ALA A 256 13.33 4.11 -13.82
CA ALA A 256 12.95 3.50 -15.10
C ALA A 256 11.95 2.35 -14.92
N MET A 257 12.15 1.49 -13.91
CA MET A 257 11.20 0.41 -13.58
C MET A 257 9.82 0.97 -13.19
N LEU A 258 9.79 2.01 -12.34
CA LEU A 258 8.55 2.66 -11.91
C LEU A 258 7.81 3.33 -13.08
N ARG A 259 8.54 4.01 -13.98
CA ARG A 259 7.97 4.62 -15.19
C ARG A 259 7.40 3.57 -16.14
N GLY A 260 8.10 2.44 -16.33
CA GLY A 260 7.62 1.31 -17.12
C GLY A 260 6.31 0.73 -16.58
N ALA A 261 6.25 0.49 -15.27
CA ALA A 261 5.04 -0.01 -14.61
C ALA A 261 3.86 0.97 -14.74
N LEU A 262 4.08 2.29 -14.63
CA LEU A 262 3.03 3.29 -14.83
C LEU A 262 2.54 3.37 -16.28
N ALA A 263 3.44 3.23 -17.27
CA ALA A 263 3.04 3.19 -18.68
C ALA A 263 2.11 1.99 -18.97
N GLU A 264 2.44 0.82 -18.44
CA GLU A 264 1.61 -0.38 -18.55
C GLU A 264 0.29 -0.22 -17.76
N MET A 265 0.32 0.32 -16.54
CA MET A 265 -0.90 0.61 -15.77
C MET A 265 -1.84 1.56 -16.49
N ARG A 266 -1.33 2.58 -17.19
CA ARG A 266 -2.17 3.50 -17.98
C ARG A 266 -2.95 2.78 -19.06
N PHE A 267 -2.29 1.89 -19.79
CA PHE A 267 -2.93 1.08 -20.83
C PHE A 267 -4.03 0.20 -20.23
N LEU A 268 -3.74 -0.47 -19.11
CA LEU A 268 -4.70 -1.34 -18.43
C LEU A 268 -5.86 -0.57 -17.79
N ALA A 269 -5.60 0.61 -17.23
CA ALA A 269 -6.61 1.46 -16.61
C ALA A 269 -7.72 1.84 -17.59
N ALA A 270 -7.40 2.06 -18.87
CA ALA A 270 -8.41 2.30 -19.90
C ALA A 270 -9.40 1.12 -20.05
N GLY A 271 -8.92 -0.12 -19.88
CA GLY A 271 -9.74 -1.33 -19.93
C GLY A 271 -10.65 -1.55 -18.70
N THR A 272 -10.50 -0.74 -17.64
CA THR A 272 -11.32 -0.85 -16.43
C THR A 272 -12.65 -0.11 -16.51
N GLY A 273 -12.78 0.82 -17.47
CA GLY A 273 -13.92 1.73 -17.54
C GLY A 273 -13.97 2.80 -16.45
N SER A 274 -12.95 2.91 -15.59
CA SER A 274 -12.89 3.90 -14.52
C SER A 274 -12.04 5.11 -14.88
N ALA A 275 -12.70 6.26 -15.10
CA ALA A 275 -12.03 7.53 -15.30
C ALA A 275 -11.22 7.97 -14.07
N ASP A 276 -11.70 7.66 -12.86
CA ASP A 276 -11.00 8.02 -11.62
C ASP A 276 -9.68 7.26 -11.48
N LEU A 277 -9.68 5.95 -11.81
CA LEU A 277 -8.46 5.14 -11.78
C LEU A 277 -7.45 5.61 -12.83
N ALA A 278 -7.91 5.95 -14.04
CA ALA A 278 -7.03 6.52 -15.07
C ALA A 278 -6.40 7.83 -14.59
N ALA A 279 -7.20 8.74 -14.01
CA ALA A 279 -6.72 10.00 -13.45
C ALA A 279 -5.72 9.79 -12.30
N TYR A 280 -5.96 8.79 -11.43
CA TYR A 280 -5.02 8.41 -10.38
C TYR A 280 -3.67 7.97 -10.96
N VAL A 281 -3.67 7.09 -11.96
CA VAL A 281 -2.42 6.62 -12.59
C VAL A 281 -1.67 7.78 -13.25
N ASP A 282 -2.38 8.71 -13.88
CA ASP A 282 -1.77 9.91 -14.46
C ASP A 282 -1.15 10.83 -13.40
N ALA A 283 -1.86 11.08 -12.30
CA ALA A 283 -1.34 11.85 -11.18
C ALA A 283 -0.09 11.20 -10.58
N ARG A 284 -0.07 9.86 -10.45
CA ARG A 284 1.11 9.10 -9.98
C ARG A 284 2.30 9.25 -10.92
N ALA A 285 2.09 9.25 -12.23
CA ALA A 285 3.15 9.45 -13.21
C ALA A 285 3.69 10.89 -13.20
N GLN A 286 2.84 11.89 -13.02
CA GLN A 286 3.28 13.27 -12.86
C GLN A 286 4.10 13.46 -11.57
N ALA A 287 3.63 12.89 -10.45
CA ALA A 287 4.36 12.94 -9.18
C ALA A 287 5.72 12.24 -9.28
N LEU A 288 5.79 11.08 -9.96
CA LEU A 288 7.05 10.37 -10.18
C LEU A 288 8.02 11.19 -11.05
N ALA A 289 7.54 11.82 -12.12
CA ALA A 289 8.37 12.69 -12.96
C ALA A 289 8.90 13.90 -12.19
N GLN A 290 8.06 14.55 -11.39
CA GLN A 290 8.47 15.68 -10.55
C GLN A 290 9.57 15.27 -9.55
N MET A 291 9.42 14.10 -8.92
CA MET A 291 10.42 13.57 -7.99
C MET A 291 11.75 13.27 -8.69
N ASP A 292 11.71 12.72 -9.91
CA ASP A 292 12.90 12.46 -10.73
C ASP A 292 13.68 13.75 -11.03
N ASP A 293 12.96 14.80 -11.43
CA ASP A 293 13.52 16.12 -11.72
C ASP A 293 14.14 16.74 -10.46
N ASP A 294 13.48 16.64 -9.32
CA ASP A 294 13.95 17.17 -8.04
C ASP A 294 15.24 16.47 -7.59
N VAL A 295 15.29 15.14 -7.64
CA VAL A 295 16.49 14.37 -7.28
C VAL A 295 17.62 14.62 -8.25
N THR A 296 17.36 14.63 -9.55
CA THR A 296 18.38 14.90 -10.58
C THR A 296 19.01 16.28 -10.40
N ARG A 297 18.19 17.30 -10.12
CA ARG A 297 18.70 18.65 -9.79
C ARG A 297 19.53 18.67 -8.52
N GLY A 298 19.09 17.97 -7.48
CA GLY A 298 19.82 17.85 -6.22
C GLY A 298 21.20 17.21 -6.40
N LEU A 299 21.27 16.11 -7.14
CA LEU A 299 22.53 15.41 -7.44
C LEU A 299 23.47 16.27 -8.30
N ALA A 300 22.96 16.97 -9.32
CA ALA A 300 23.77 17.87 -10.14
C ALA A 300 24.35 19.04 -9.31
N ALA A 301 23.56 19.61 -8.39
CA ALA A 301 24.01 20.68 -7.50
C ALA A 301 25.12 20.21 -6.55
N LEU A 302 24.99 19.00 -5.98
CA LEU A 302 26.02 18.41 -5.12
C LEU A 302 27.32 18.16 -5.89
N ALA A 303 27.24 17.61 -7.10
CA ALA A 303 28.41 17.38 -7.95
C ALA A 303 29.16 18.69 -8.28
N ALA A 304 28.43 19.78 -8.54
CA ALA A 304 29.03 21.09 -8.79
C ALA A 304 29.74 21.67 -7.56
N ILE A 305 29.19 21.48 -6.36
CA ILE A 305 29.83 21.91 -5.10
C ILE A 305 31.12 21.15 -4.85
N CYS A 306 31.12 19.82 -5.03
CA CYS A 306 32.31 19.00 -4.87
C CYS A 306 33.43 19.42 -5.83
N ALA A 307 33.12 19.63 -7.12
CA ALA A 307 34.10 20.09 -8.10
C ALA A 307 34.71 21.45 -7.72
N ALA A 308 33.91 22.39 -7.22
CA ALA A 308 34.39 23.71 -6.80
C ALA A 308 35.25 23.69 -5.53
N GLN A 309 35.22 22.62 -4.74
CA GLN A 309 36.07 22.43 -3.55
C GLN A 309 37.41 21.78 -3.88
N GLU A 310 37.51 21.00 -4.96
CA GLU A 310 38.76 20.40 -5.44
C GLU A 310 39.67 21.41 -6.16
N ASP A 311 39.09 22.51 -6.66
CA ASP A 311 39.81 23.62 -7.30
C ASP A 311 40.37 24.68 -6.30
N ARG A 312 40.28 24.43 -4.98
CA ARG A 312 40.80 25.32 -3.91
C ARG A 312 41.96 24.67 -3.14
#